data_AF-A0A6N4QKD3-F1
#
_entry.id   AF-A0A6N4QKD3-F1
#
_cell.length_a   1.000
_cell.length_b   1.000
_cell.length_c   1.000
_cell.angle_alpha   90.00
_cell.angle_beta   90.00
_cell.angle_gamma   90.00
#
_symmetry.space_group_name_H-M   'P 1'
#
loop_
_entity.id
_entity.type
_entity.pdbx_description
1 polymer ?
#
loop_
_entity_poly.entity_id
_entity_poly.type
_entity_poly.pdbx_seq_one_letter_code
_entity_poly.pdbx_strand_id
1 'polypeptide(L)'
;MFLFLGFEEFFLTLVKFGTAVSAAGFYWFFYRNTYYHPNRVSFDLSAIFSGVLTVGLAIFPELFIQTLLDENSYFDRAFQGSSLLEEVPKLIVILWYFKGLKSLYNASDGIYFGLTLGASFGLVENLLYAPILEFWPLFLRAVTSLPIHTFTGGIYGYAVMQYYHSRPSSFNFLILFYAFAGCFLLHGTFNYILLIDGNYVTLLPFILAAGFLILEYLLTVSQNMIPIEVLQSIGLFRDDYTVVSKFTRYDSWMRSSQNQISKAAPIPLFRNLSRGKIAVSVLLVAAPAVLYSIYRMFPERIPVLLGGIRTSEFIGLFLIYPIWLCVLTLFRGILNPKFFRERVLRIPLFIAVSIVQEEREYHSLAYSLSGKGFYSPIEKTLKIRDRVYVTFYVAGKEFPNILAIPVWLNVREDDPEFEPGAVFIFVKPPWKLLIWRFSVRAKQQLQNLIHQIAHPGSAHSV
;
A
#
# COMPACT_ATOMS: atom_id res chain seq x y z
N MET A 1 -34.50 32.85 15.70
CA MET A 1 -35.84 32.54 15.15
C MET A 1 -36.10 31.03 15.01
N PHE A 2 -35.09 30.19 14.67
CA PHE A 2 -35.22 28.71 14.71
C PHE A 2 -35.21 28.09 16.12
N LEU A 3 -34.66 28.78 17.13
CA LEU A 3 -34.57 28.34 18.54
C LEU A 3 -35.94 28.13 19.24
N PHE A 4 -37.03 28.73 18.76
CA PHE A 4 -38.33 28.73 19.48
C PHE A 4 -39.32 27.66 19.01
N LEU A 5 -38.95 26.82 18.05
CA LEU A 5 -39.87 25.89 17.37
C LEU A 5 -39.54 24.40 17.58
N GLY A 6 -38.62 24.06 18.50
CA GLY A 6 -38.23 22.66 18.76
C GLY A 6 -37.42 22.01 17.63
N PHE A 7 -36.98 22.79 16.62
CA PHE A 7 -36.16 22.30 15.50
C PHE A 7 -34.68 22.11 15.85
N GLU A 8 -34.26 22.34 17.09
CA GLU A 8 -32.85 22.22 17.49
C GLU A 8 -32.32 20.80 17.33
N GLU A 9 -33.11 19.80 17.75
CA GLU A 9 -32.75 18.39 17.64
C GLU A 9 -32.68 17.94 16.17
N PHE A 10 -33.62 18.42 15.35
CA PHE A 10 -33.61 18.19 13.91
C PHE A 10 -32.39 18.82 13.23
N PHE A 11 -32.07 20.07 13.56
CA PHE A 11 -30.91 20.77 13.00
C PHE A 11 -29.58 20.15 13.44
N LEU A 12 -29.45 19.80 14.72
CA LEU A 12 -28.28 19.12 15.24
C LEU A 12 -28.06 17.76 14.54
N THR A 13 -29.14 17.02 14.33
CA THR A 13 -29.12 15.77 13.57
C THR A 13 -28.63 16.02 12.14
N LEU A 14 -29.19 17.00 11.44
CA LEU A 14 -28.74 17.38 10.09
C LEU A 14 -27.25 17.75 10.04
N VAL A 15 -26.76 18.49 11.04
CA VAL A 15 -25.34 18.87 11.15
C VAL A 15 -24.44 17.65 11.38
N LYS A 16 -24.87 16.70 12.22
CA LYS A 16 -24.16 15.42 12.43
C LYS A 16 -24.04 14.62 11.12
N PHE A 17 -25.15 14.43 10.40
CA PHE A 17 -25.16 13.77 9.08
C PHE A 17 -24.28 14.52 8.08
N GLY A 18 -24.43 15.84 7.98
CA GLY A 18 -23.64 16.69 7.09
C GLY A 18 -22.14 16.62 7.38
N THR A 19 -21.75 16.50 8.65
CA THR A 19 -20.35 16.36 9.07
C THR A 19 -19.76 15.04 8.58
N ALA A 20 -20.44 13.92 8.79
CA ALA A 20 -20.00 12.62 8.31
C ALA A 20 -19.89 12.57 6.77
N VAL A 21 -20.88 13.10 6.06
CA VAL A 21 -20.86 13.20 4.58
C VAL A 21 -19.72 14.09 4.10
N SER A 22 -19.50 15.24 4.73
CA SER A 22 -18.44 16.18 4.34
C SER A 22 -17.05 15.60 4.57
N ALA A 23 -16.83 14.91 5.70
CA ALA A 23 -15.59 14.20 5.97
C ALA A 23 -15.33 13.09 4.93
N ALA A 24 -16.36 12.31 4.58
CA ALA A 24 -16.27 11.28 3.54
C ALA A 24 -15.91 11.86 2.18
N GLY A 25 -16.64 12.91 1.79
CA GLY A 25 -16.40 13.62 0.53
C GLY A 25 -14.99 14.18 0.46
N PHE A 26 -14.49 14.78 1.54
CA PHE A 26 -13.13 15.31 1.62
C PHE A 26 -12.08 14.23 1.34
N TYR A 27 -12.10 13.12 2.08
CA TYR A 27 -11.09 12.07 1.93
C TYR A 27 -11.18 11.35 0.58
N TRP A 28 -12.39 11.08 0.11
CA TRP A 28 -12.59 10.45 -1.19
C TRP A 28 -12.09 11.35 -2.33
N PHE A 29 -12.47 12.64 -2.34
CA PHE A 29 -12.05 13.61 -3.35
C PHE A 29 -10.53 13.88 -3.31
N PHE A 30 -9.94 13.92 -2.11
CA PHE A 30 -8.51 14.10 -1.91
C PHE A 30 -7.69 13.06 -2.67
N TYR A 31 -8.09 11.78 -2.63
CA TYR A 31 -7.38 10.72 -3.34
C TYR A 31 -7.78 10.60 -4.80
N ARG A 32 -9.08 10.67 -5.11
CA ARG A 32 -9.59 10.59 -6.48
C ARG A 32 -8.85 11.55 -7.40
N ASN A 33 -8.84 12.84 -7.06
CA ASN A 33 -8.24 13.86 -7.91
C ASN A 33 -6.73 13.76 -8.07
N THR A 34 -6.06 13.09 -7.14
CA THR A 34 -4.60 13.05 -7.12
C THR A 34 -4.06 11.91 -7.97
N TYR A 35 -4.78 10.78 -8.05
CA TYR A 35 -4.22 9.55 -8.61
C TYR A 35 -5.16 8.80 -9.55
N TYR A 36 -6.46 9.10 -9.55
CA TYR A 36 -7.45 8.41 -10.37
C TYR A 36 -8.15 9.40 -11.31
N HIS A 37 -7.69 9.43 -12.55
CA HIS A 37 -8.24 10.28 -13.60
C HIS A 37 -9.35 9.67 -14.48
N PRO A 38 -9.63 8.34 -14.50
CA PRO A 38 -10.76 7.82 -15.26
C PRO A 38 -12.12 8.23 -14.70
N ASN A 39 -13.00 8.74 -15.55
CA ASN A 39 -14.38 9.08 -15.17
C ASN A 39 -15.31 7.88 -15.43
N ARG A 40 -15.26 6.87 -14.57
CA ARG A 40 -16.10 5.66 -14.65
C ARG A 40 -17.14 5.65 -13.54
N VAL A 41 -18.24 6.37 -13.74
CA VAL A 41 -19.31 6.51 -12.73
C VAL A 41 -19.84 5.14 -12.25
N SER A 42 -19.98 4.16 -13.15
CA SER A 42 -20.41 2.81 -12.78
C SER A 42 -19.43 2.10 -11.84
N PHE A 43 -18.12 2.34 -11.99
CA PHE A 43 -17.08 1.80 -11.13
C PHE A 43 -17.13 2.44 -9.74
N ASP A 44 -17.32 3.75 -9.68
CA ASP A 44 -17.50 4.49 -8.43
C ASP A 44 -18.73 4.00 -7.66
N LEU A 45 -19.89 3.90 -8.35
CA LEU A 45 -21.13 3.40 -7.74
C LEU A 45 -20.98 1.96 -7.26
N SER A 46 -20.28 1.11 -8.01
CA SER A 46 -20.00 -0.27 -7.58
C SER A 46 -19.15 -0.31 -6.31
N ALA A 47 -18.13 0.54 -6.21
CA ALA A 47 -17.27 0.63 -5.02
C ALA A 47 -18.04 1.16 -3.81
N ILE A 48 -18.87 2.19 -4.00
CA ILE A 48 -19.73 2.75 -2.95
C ILE A 48 -20.72 1.69 -2.43
N PHE A 49 -21.43 1.01 -3.34
CA PHE A 49 -22.36 -0.06 -2.96
C PHE A 49 -21.65 -1.22 -2.25
N SER A 50 -20.45 -1.56 -2.71
CA SER A 50 -19.62 -2.57 -2.04
C SER A 50 -19.29 -2.15 -0.60
N GLY A 51 -19.01 -0.87 -0.34
CA GLY A 51 -18.77 -0.36 1.01
C GLY A 51 -19.98 -0.49 1.91
N VAL A 52 -21.17 -0.13 1.41
CA VAL A 52 -22.45 -0.31 2.13
C VAL A 52 -22.69 -1.80 2.44
N LEU A 53 -22.50 -2.68 1.44
CA LEU A 53 -22.61 -4.13 1.61
C LEU A 53 -21.65 -4.65 2.68
N THR A 54 -20.39 -4.19 2.67
CA THR A 54 -19.39 -4.58 3.65
C THR A 54 -19.78 -4.21 5.07
N VAL A 55 -20.38 -3.03 5.30
CA VAL A 55 -20.90 -2.66 6.63
C VAL A 55 -22.01 -3.62 7.07
N GLY A 56 -22.94 -3.95 6.17
CA GLY A 56 -23.97 -4.95 6.46
C GLY A 56 -23.38 -6.30 6.87
N LEU A 57 -22.31 -6.76 6.20
CA LEU A 57 -21.62 -8.01 6.54
C LEU A 57 -20.83 -7.95 7.86
N ALA A 58 -20.39 -6.77 8.29
CA ALA A 58 -19.62 -6.58 9.53
C ALA A 58 -20.51 -6.49 10.77
N ILE A 59 -21.66 -5.80 10.68
CA ILE A 59 -22.56 -5.57 11.82
C ILE A 59 -23.11 -6.87 12.43
N PHE A 60 -23.53 -7.83 11.60
CA PHE A 60 -24.11 -9.08 12.10
C PHE A 60 -23.16 -9.86 13.03
N PRO A 61 -21.91 -10.17 12.62
CA PRO A 61 -20.98 -10.84 13.51
C PRO A 61 -20.54 -9.96 14.70
N GLU A 62 -20.46 -8.63 14.55
CA GLU A 62 -20.16 -7.72 15.67
C GLU A 62 -21.19 -7.83 16.79
N LEU A 63 -22.48 -7.75 16.46
CA LEU A 63 -23.56 -7.87 17.44
C LEU A 63 -23.51 -9.21 18.19
N PHE A 64 -23.15 -10.30 17.50
CA PHE A 64 -23.01 -11.60 18.11
C PHE A 64 -21.79 -11.68 19.03
N ILE A 65 -20.61 -11.27 18.54
CA ILE A 65 -19.35 -11.35 19.29
C ILE A 65 -19.36 -10.43 20.51
N GLN A 66 -20.01 -9.26 20.45
CA GLN A 66 -20.13 -8.37 21.60
C GLN A 66 -20.81 -9.03 22.81
N THR A 67 -21.68 -10.03 22.62
CA THR A 67 -22.29 -10.78 23.74
C THR A 67 -21.34 -11.76 24.43
N LEU A 68 -20.19 -12.07 23.81
CA LEU A 68 -19.22 -13.06 24.27
C LEU A 68 -17.93 -12.45 24.81
N LEU A 69 -17.65 -11.19 24.47
CA LEU A 69 -16.43 -10.50 24.87
C LEU A 69 -16.56 -9.89 26.27
N ASP A 70 -15.45 -9.87 27.00
CA ASP A 70 -15.36 -9.12 28.26
C ASP A 70 -15.43 -7.62 27.96
N GLU A 71 -16.48 -6.96 28.48
CA GLU A 71 -16.70 -5.52 28.28
C GLU A 71 -15.55 -4.66 28.82
N ASN A 72 -14.79 -5.18 29.79
CA ASN A 72 -13.66 -4.49 30.43
C ASN A 72 -12.36 -4.59 29.61
N SER A 73 -12.27 -5.51 28.65
CA SER A 73 -11.07 -5.68 27.84
C SER A 73 -11.09 -4.76 26.62
N TYR A 74 -10.45 -3.59 26.74
CA TYR A 74 -10.28 -2.67 25.60
C TYR A 74 -9.55 -3.33 24.42
N PHE A 75 -8.63 -4.27 24.70
CA PHE A 75 -7.90 -4.99 23.67
C PHE A 75 -8.83 -5.89 22.87
N ASP A 76 -9.61 -6.74 23.54
CA ASP A 76 -10.49 -7.68 22.84
C ASP A 76 -11.58 -6.95 22.05
N ARG A 77 -12.11 -5.86 22.61
CA ARG A 77 -13.09 -5.01 21.93
C ARG A 77 -12.51 -4.34 20.68
N ALA A 78 -11.28 -3.83 20.74
CA ALA A 78 -10.64 -3.15 19.63
C ALA A 78 -10.27 -4.12 18.48
N PHE A 79 -9.68 -5.25 18.83
CA PHE A 79 -9.13 -6.19 17.86
C PHE A 79 -10.18 -7.23 17.43
N GLN A 80 -10.65 -8.10 18.32
CA GLN A 80 -11.57 -9.18 18.00
C GLN A 80 -13.00 -8.67 17.78
N GLY A 81 -13.44 -7.69 18.58
CA GLY A 81 -14.81 -7.16 18.58
C GLY A 81 -15.11 -6.11 17.53
N SER A 82 -14.10 -5.58 16.85
CA SER A 82 -14.25 -4.57 15.80
C SER A 82 -13.28 -4.79 14.65
N SER A 83 -11.96 -4.59 14.84
CA SER A 83 -11.03 -4.63 13.71
C SER A 83 -11.07 -5.94 12.93
N LEU A 84 -11.20 -7.10 13.57
CA LEU A 84 -11.29 -8.39 12.88
C LEU A 84 -12.56 -8.46 12.02
N LEU A 85 -13.69 -8.10 12.62
CA LEU A 85 -15.03 -8.26 12.06
C LEU A 85 -15.32 -7.26 10.96
N GLU A 86 -14.65 -6.11 10.96
CA GLU A 86 -14.76 -5.13 9.90
C GLU A 86 -13.77 -5.35 8.75
N GLU A 87 -12.58 -5.88 9.03
CA GLU A 87 -11.52 -6.02 8.02
C GLU A 87 -11.67 -7.30 7.18
N VAL A 88 -12.18 -8.39 7.77
CA VAL A 88 -12.46 -9.64 7.04
C VAL A 88 -13.48 -9.41 5.91
N PRO A 89 -14.67 -8.79 6.15
CA PRO A 89 -15.63 -8.51 5.08
C PRO A 89 -15.09 -7.57 4.01
N LYS A 90 -14.28 -6.55 4.36
CA LYS A 90 -13.65 -5.64 3.38
C LYS A 90 -12.81 -6.45 2.39
N LEU A 91 -11.93 -7.31 2.88
CA LEU A 91 -11.08 -8.14 2.03
C LEU A 91 -11.91 -9.11 1.17
N ILE A 92 -12.93 -9.76 1.75
CA ILE A 92 -13.80 -10.71 1.03
C ILE A 92 -14.56 -10.03 -0.11
N VAL A 93 -15.15 -8.86 0.13
CA VAL A 93 -15.93 -8.13 -0.88
C VAL A 93 -15.04 -7.66 -2.02
N ILE A 94 -13.83 -7.14 -1.73
CA ILE A 94 -12.87 -6.73 -2.77
C ILE A 94 -12.41 -7.94 -3.60
N LEU A 95 -12.11 -9.08 -2.96
CA LEU A 95 -11.79 -10.33 -3.65
C LEU A 95 -12.94 -10.76 -4.58
N TRP A 96 -14.17 -10.79 -4.05
CA TRP A 96 -15.34 -11.19 -4.81
C TRP A 96 -15.56 -10.29 -6.04
N TYR A 97 -15.49 -8.97 -5.86
CA TYR A 97 -15.66 -8.00 -6.93
C TYR A 97 -14.67 -8.21 -8.08
N PHE A 98 -13.37 -8.33 -7.77
CA PHE A 98 -12.34 -8.46 -8.80
C PHE A 98 -12.16 -9.87 -9.36
N LYS A 99 -12.75 -10.92 -8.77
CA LYS A 99 -12.60 -12.31 -9.22
C LYS A 99 -12.87 -12.49 -10.73
N GLY A 100 -13.94 -11.85 -11.23
CA GLY A 100 -14.33 -11.87 -12.63
C GLY A 100 -13.76 -10.72 -13.48
N LEU A 101 -13.23 -9.67 -12.84
CA LEU A 101 -12.80 -8.43 -13.49
C LEU A 101 -11.28 -8.24 -13.47
N LYS A 102 -10.53 -9.22 -12.95
CA LYS A 102 -9.09 -9.14 -12.71
C LYS A 102 -8.23 -8.80 -13.93
N SER A 103 -8.68 -9.10 -15.16
CA SER A 103 -7.97 -8.72 -16.38
C SER A 103 -8.20 -7.24 -16.74
N LEU A 104 -9.42 -6.73 -16.52
CA LEU A 104 -9.86 -5.39 -16.94
C LEU A 104 -9.26 -4.24 -16.13
N TYR A 105 -8.74 -4.54 -14.94
CA TYR A 105 -8.31 -3.55 -13.97
C TYR A 105 -6.86 -3.77 -13.55
N ASN A 106 -6.18 -2.67 -13.22
CA ASN A 106 -4.81 -2.64 -12.75
C ASN A 106 -4.74 -2.47 -11.24
N ALA A 107 -3.54 -2.62 -10.66
CA ALA A 107 -3.33 -2.44 -9.23
C ALA A 107 -3.79 -1.05 -8.71
N SER A 108 -3.60 0.01 -9.52
CA SER A 108 -4.08 1.36 -9.18
C SER A 108 -5.61 1.45 -9.14
N ASP A 109 -6.31 0.77 -10.06
CA ASP A 109 -7.78 0.70 -10.05
C ASP A 109 -8.28 -0.05 -8.81
N GLY A 110 -7.59 -1.14 -8.44
CA GLY A 110 -7.85 -1.89 -7.20
C GLY A 110 -7.73 -1.00 -5.96
N ILE A 111 -6.62 -0.25 -5.84
CA ILE A 111 -6.44 0.72 -4.74
C ILE A 111 -7.61 1.70 -4.69
N TYR A 112 -7.95 2.31 -5.82
CA TYR A 112 -9.00 3.33 -5.86
C TYR A 112 -10.39 2.75 -5.52
N PHE A 113 -10.70 1.54 -5.99
CA PHE A 113 -11.91 0.81 -5.60
C PHE A 113 -11.96 0.59 -4.09
N GLY A 114 -10.89 0.04 -3.52
CA GLY A 114 -10.81 -0.24 -2.09
C GLY A 114 -10.89 1.04 -1.24
N LEU A 115 -10.30 2.13 -1.73
CA LEU A 115 -10.35 3.45 -1.08
C LEU A 115 -11.78 4.01 -1.03
N THR A 116 -12.49 3.92 -2.15
CA THR A 116 -13.89 4.34 -2.25
C THR A 116 -14.80 3.46 -1.39
N LEU A 117 -14.59 2.15 -1.42
CA LEU A 117 -15.27 1.18 -0.54
C LEU A 117 -15.04 1.54 0.94
N GLY A 118 -13.80 1.80 1.34
CA GLY A 118 -13.44 2.18 2.70
C GLY A 118 -14.04 3.52 3.14
N ALA A 119 -14.06 4.51 2.26
CA ALA A 119 -14.71 5.80 2.53
C ALA A 119 -16.23 5.63 2.70
N SER A 120 -16.88 4.81 1.88
CA SER A 120 -18.30 4.47 2.02
C SER A 120 -18.60 3.66 3.28
N PHE A 121 -17.73 2.72 3.64
CA PHE A 121 -17.81 1.98 4.90
C PHE A 121 -17.80 2.94 6.09
N GLY A 122 -16.76 3.79 6.18
CA GLY A 122 -16.62 4.75 7.26
C GLY A 122 -17.73 5.80 7.29
N LEU A 123 -18.26 6.20 6.14
CA LEU A 123 -19.44 7.07 6.07
C LEU A 123 -20.64 6.39 6.74
N VAL A 124 -21.06 5.21 6.25
CA VAL A 124 -22.25 4.51 6.76
C VAL A 124 -22.11 4.24 8.25
N GLU A 125 -20.92 3.82 8.69
CA GLU A 125 -20.67 3.59 10.11
C GLU A 125 -20.86 4.88 10.93
N ASN A 126 -20.31 6.00 10.51
CA ASN A 126 -20.54 7.28 11.19
C ASN A 126 -22.01 7.72 11.14
N LEU A 127 -22.76 7.38 10.09
CA LEU A 127 -24.21 7.62 10.06
C LEU A 127 -24.96 6.77 11.10
N LEU A 128 -24.53 5.52 11.33
CA LEU A 128 -25.10 4.65 12.36
C LEU A 128 -24.78 5.14 13.78
N TYR A 129 -23.62 5.77 13.98
CA TYR A 129 -23.25 6.39 15.26
C TYR A 129 -23.85 7.78 15.49
N ALA A 130 -24.31 8.48 14.45
CA ALA A 130 -24.89 9.82 14.56
C ALA A 130 -26.06 9.96 15.59
N PRO A 131 -27.02 9.01 15.66
CA PRO A 131 -28.08 9.07 16.69
C PRO A 131 -27.58 8.71 18.10
N ILE A 132 -26.42 8.06 18.23
CA ILE A 132 -25.89 7.55 19.51
C ILE A 132 -24.94 8.57 20.16
N LEU A 133 -24.09 9.20 19.36
CA LEU A 133 -23.04 10.09 19.85
C LEU A 133 -23.48 11.56 19.88
N GLU A 134 -22.93 12.33 20.80
CA GLU A 134 -22.98 13.79 20.75
C GLU A 134 -22.19 14.34 19.54
N PHE A 135 -22.37 15.61 19.22
CA PHE A 135 -21.76 16.22 18.04
C PHE A 135 -20.22 16.18 18.05
N TRP A 136 -19.57 16.59 19.14
CA TRP A 136 -18.10 16.65 19.21
C TRP A 136 -17.42 15.28 19.11
N PRO A 137 -17.85 14.24 19.86
CA PRO A 137 -17.34 12.89 19.67
C PRO A 137 -17.58 12.36 18.24
N LEU A 138 -18.77 12.60 17.66
CA LEU A 138 -19.06 12.17 16.28
C LEU A 138 -18.16 12.87 15.27
N PHE A 139 -17.91 14.18 15.45
CA PHE A 139 -17.04 14.93 14.55
C PHE A 139 -15.60 14.40 14.64
N LEU A 140 -15.07 14.21 15.85
CA LEU A 140 -13.75 13.63 16.06
C LEU A 140 -13.65 12.24 15.42
N ARG A 141 -14.67 11.40 15.62
CA ARG A 141 -14.76 10.07 15.00
C ARG A 141 -14.75 10.19 13.48
N ALA A 142 -15.61 11.00 12.87
CA ALA A 142 -15.71 11.13 11.43
C ALA A 142 -14.38 11.55 10.80
N VAL A 143 -13.64 12.48 11.40
CA VAL A 143 -12.38 12.94 10.81
C VAL A 143 -11.19 11.99 11.03
N THR A 144 -11.28 11.09 12.00
CA THR A 144 -10.20 10.13 12.34
C THR A 144 -10.47 8.71 11.84
N SER A 145 -11.71 8.22 11.91
CA SER A 145 -12.09 6.86 11.50
C SER A 145 -12.24 6.71 9.98
N LEU A 146 -12.72 7.74 9.27
CA LEU A 146 -12.82 7.65 7.81
C LEU A 146 -11.47 7.41 7.11
N PRO A 147 -10.38 8.12 7.46
CA PRO A 147 -9.05 7.84 6.95
C PRO A 147 -8.62 6.40 7.13
N ILE A 148 -8.80 5.82 8.33
CA ILE A 148 -8.32 4.47 8.58
C ILE A 148 -9.04 3.47 7.68
N HIS A 149 -10.36 3.55 7.53
CA HIS A 149 -11.11 2.67 6.61
C HIS A 149 -10.72 2.90 5.15
N THR A 150 -10.51 4.16 4.77
CA THR A 150 -10.06 4.56 3.42
C THR A 150 -8.70 3.94 3.11
N PHE A 151 -7.77 3.94 4.08
CA PHE A 151 -6.42 3.40 3.93
C PHE A 151 -6.41 1.87 3.88
N THR A 152 -7.08 1.21 4.83
CA THR A 152 -7.11 -0.25 4.85
C THR A 152 -7.81 -0.81 3.61
N GLY A 153 -8.91 -0.18 3.18
CA GLY A 153 -9.59 -0.49 1.93
C GLY A 153 -8.66 -0.38 0.72
N GLY A 154 -7.92 0.73 0.58
CA GLY A 154 -6.96 0.90 -0.51
C GLY A 154 -5.80 -0.12 -0.50
N ILE A 155 -5.29 -0.47 0.69
CA ILE A 155 -4.25 -1.51 0.85
C ILE A 155 -4.78 -2.88 0.40
N TYR A 156 -6.01 -3.25 0.76
CA TYR A 156 -6.62 -4.48 0.25
C TYR A 156 -6.84 -4.45 -1.25
N GLY A 157 -7.29 -3.32 -1.79
CA GLY A 157 -7.41 -3.10 -3.22
C GLY A 157 -6.13 -3.44 -3.97
N TYR A 158 -4.99 -2.93 -3.49
CA TYR A 158 -3.67 -3.32 -4.02
C TYR A 158 -3.43 -4.82 -3.87
N ALA A 159 -3.51 -5.35 -2.66
CA ALA A 159 -3.15 -6.74 -2.35
C ALA A 159 -3.96 -7.76 -3.18
N VAL A 160 -5.25 -7.51 -3.40
CA VAL A 160 -6.14 -8.34 -4.21
C VAL A 160 -5.72 -8.35 -5.68
N MET A 161 -5.42 -7.18 -6.25
CA MET A 161 -4.95 -7.12 -7.64
C MET A 161 -3.60 -7.80 -7.79
N GLN A 162 -2.69 -7.61 -6.82
CA GLN A 162 -1.41 -8.32 -6.78
C GLN A 162 -1.59 -9.84 -6.71
N TYR A 163 -2.53 -10.33 -5.89
CA TYR A 163 -2.88 -11.75 -5.81
C TYR A 163 -3.39 -12.29 -7.15
N TYR A 164 -4.28 -11.58 -7.83
CA TYR A 164 -4.84 -12.04 -9.11
C TYR A 164 -3.89 -11.93 -10.30
N HIS A 165 -2.99 -10.95 -10.32
CA HIS A 165 -2.00 -10.74 -11.39
C HIS A 165 -0.74 -11.61 -11.21
N SER A 166 -0.60 -12.23 -10.05
CA SER A 166 0.48 -13.16 -9.74
C SER A 166 0.31 -14.49 -10.48
N ARG A 167 1.41 -15.09 -10.92
CA ARG A 167 1.39 -16.46 -11.48
C ARG A 167 0.79 -17.42 -10.43
N PRO A 168 -0.15 -18.32 -10.79
CA PRO A 168 -0.78 -19.23 -9.83
C PRO A 168 0.24 -20.01 -9.00
N SER A 169 0.11 -19.94 -7.68
CA SER A 169 0.97 -20.62 -6.72
C SER A 169 0.26 -20.70 -5.38
N SER A 170 0.51 -21.75 -4.61
CA SER A 170 -0.01 -21.93 -3.25
C SER A 170 0.38 -20.79 -2.29
N PHE A 171 1.49 -20.10 -2.57
CA PHE A 171 2.01 -19.03 -1.72
C PHE A 171 1.45 -17.64 -2.04
N ASN A 172 0.64 -17.48 -3.11
CA ASN A 172 0.08 -16.17 -3.46
C ASN A 172 -0.83 -15.62 -2.36
N PHE A 173 -1.49 -16.51 -1.61
CA PHE A 173 -2.34 -16.13 -0.50
C PHE A 173 -1.60 -15.35 0.60
N LEU A 174 -0.27 -15.54 0.73
CA LEU A 174 0.53 -14.79 1.71
C LEU A 174 0.45 -13.28 1.49
N ILE A 175 0.27 -12.81 0.25
CA ILE A 175 0.10 -11.38 -0.05
C ILE A 175 -1.17 -10.85 0.64
N LEU A 176 -2.26 -11.62 0.57
CA LEU A 176 -3.53 -11.29 1.22
C LEU A 176 -3.41 -11.37 2.74
N PHE A 177 -2.75 -12.42 3.25
CA PHE A 177 -2.51 -12.60 4.68
C PHE A 177 -1.70 -11.44 5.28
N TYR A 178 -0.61 -11.01 4.64
CA TYR A 178 0.19 -9.88 5.14
C TYR A 178 -0.56 -8.56 5.06
N ALA A 179 -1.35 -8.33 4.00
CA ALA A 179 -2.21 -7.15 3.93
C ALA A 179 -3.25 -7.16 5.05
N PHE A 180 -3.89 -8.31 5.29
CA PHE A 180 -4.85 -8.51 6.37
C PHE A 180 -4.23 -8.28 7.74
N ALA A 181 -3.13 -8.96 8.06
CA ALA A 181 -2.44 -8.78 9.33
C ALA A 181 -2.01 -7.32 9.55
N GLY A 182 -1.50 -6.65 8.51
CA GLY A 182 -1.12 -5.23 8.58
C GLY A 182 -2.31 -4.31 8.84
N CYS A 183 -3.40 -4.45 8.08
CA CYS A 183 -4.61 -3.65 8.24
C CYS A 183 -5.33 -3.93 9.56
N PHE A 184 -5.42 -5.19 9.98
CA PHE A 184 -5.94 -5.61 11.28
C PHE A 184 -5.16 -4.99 12.43
N LEU A 185 -3.83 -5.02 12.39
CA LEU A 185 -3.02 -4.40 13.44
C LEU A 185 -3.16 -2.88 13.43
N LEU A 186 -3.17 -2.26 12.25
CA LEU A 186 -3.29 -0.81 12.12
C LEU A 186 -4.64 -0.31 12.65
N HIS A 187 -5.73 -0.95 12.23
CA HIS A 187 -7.08 -0.57 12.60
C HIS A 187 -7.41 -0.96 14.05
N GLY A 188 -7.03 -2.16 14.52
CA GLY A 188 -7.18 -2.54 15.91
C GLY A 188 -6.41 -1.63 16.87
N THR A 189 -5.18 -1.21 16.50
CA THR A 189 -4.43 -0.23 17.30
C THR A 189 -5.12 1.13 17.33
N PHE A 190 -5.68 1.58 16.20
CA PHE A 190 -6.47 2.81 16.13
C PHE A 190 -7.68 2.75 17.09
N ASN A 191 -8.46 1.68 17.04
CA ASN A 191 -9.62 1.49 17.92
C ASN A 191 -9.22 1.34 19.39
N TYR A 192 -8.11 0.66 19.66
CA TYR A 192 -7.58 0.51 21.02
C TYR A 192 -7.21 1.87 21.63
N ILE A 193 -6.52 2.73 20.88
CA ILE A 193 -6.18 4.09 21.33
C ILE A 193 -7.44 4.92 21.62
N LEU A 194 -8.48 4.78 20.80
CA LEU A 194 -9.76 5.46 21.03
C LEU A 194 -10.48 4.94 22.29
N LEU A 195 -10.41 3.64 22.58
CA LEU A 195 -11.08 3.03 23.72
C LEU A 195 -10.39 3.33 25.07
N ILE A 196 -9.05 3.34 25.11
CA ILE A 196 -8.31 3.70 26.33
C ILE A 196 -8.38 5.21 26.64
N ASP A 197 -8.68 6.03 25.62
CA ASP A 197 -8.88 7.48 25.68
C ASP A 197 -7.71 8.24 26.39
N GLY A 198 -7.93 9.50 26.76
CA GLY A 198 -7.01 10.33 27.51
C GLY A 198 -5.80 10.79 26.70
N ASN A 199 -4.61 10.75 27.30
CA ASN A 199 -3.38 11.27 26.69
C ASN A 199 -2.94 10.47 25.45
N TYR A 200 -3.38 9.22 25.31
CA TYR A 200 -3.00 8.35 24.20
C TYR A 200 -3.63 8.77 22.87
N VAL A 201 -4.70 9.57 22.86
CA VAL A 201 -5.30 10.16 21.66
C VAL A 201 -4.29 10.95 20.83
N THR A 202 -3.24 11.48 21.47
CA THR A 202 -2.10 12.14 20.80
C THR A 202 -1.32 11.23 19.86
N LEU A 203 -1.47 9.90 19.97
CA LEU A 203 -0.82 8.92 19.11
C LEU A 203 -1.59 8.66 17.79
N LEU A 204 -2.86 9.06 17.69
CA LEU A 204 -3.69 8.80 16.50
C LEU A 204 -3.06 9.31 15.19
N PRO A 205 -2.46 10.52 15.10
CA PRO A 205 -1.81 10.97 13.88
C PRO A 205 -0.71 10.06 13.39
N PHE A 206 0.03 9.39 14.29
CA PHE A 206 1.11 8.50 13.90
C PHE A 206 0.57 7.22 13.26
N ILE A 207 -0.53 6.68 13.79
CA ILE A 207 -1.23 5.53 13.20
C ILE A 207 -1.83 5.90 11.84
N LEU A 208 -2.50 7.05 11.75
CA LEU A 208 -3.04 7.55 10.48
C LEU A 208 -1.94 7.84 9.46
N ALA A 209 -0.82 8.45 9.89
CA ALA A 209 0.33 8.70 9.03
C ALA A 209 0.99 7.40 8.54
N ALA A 210 1.10 6.37 9.38
CA ALA A 210 1.60 5.07 8.96
C ALA A 210 0.71 4.47 7.85
N GLY A 211 -0.61 4.44 8.05
CA GLY A 211 -1.56 3.97 7.03
C GLY A 211 -1.47 4.76 5.73
N PHE A 212 -1.44 6.09 5.83
CA PHE A 212 -1.30 6.99 4.69
C PHE A 212 0.00 6.78 3.91
N LEU A 213 1.15 6.70 4.59
CA LEU A 213 2.45 6.54 3.96
C LEU A 213 2.58 5.17 3.28
N ILE A 214 2.02 4.12 3.88
CA ILE A 214 1.93 2.80 3.25
C ILE A 214 1.10 2.90 1.97
N LEU A 215 -0.09 3.49 2.03
CA LEU A 215 -0.97 3.65 0.87
C LEU A 215 -0.29 4.49 -0.24
N GLU A 216 0.34 5.61 0.12
CA GLU A 216 1.07 6.48 -0.80
C GLU A 216 2.19 5.73 -1.53
N TYR A 217 2.95 4.90 -0.81
CA TYR A 217 3.96 4.04 -1.38
C TYR A 217 3.36 3.01 -2.35
N LEU A 218 2.30 2.30 -1.94
CA LEU A 218 1.66 1.28 -2.78
C LEU A 218 1.12 1.88 -4.08
N LEU A 219 0.50 3.06 -3.99
CA LEU A 219 -0.03 3.80 -5.13
C LEU A 219 1.05 4.30 -6.08
N THR A 220 2.18 4.76 -5.53
CA THR A 220 3.36 5.14 -6.33
C THR A 220 3.93 3.93 -7.08
N VAL A 221 3.97 2.77 -6.43
CA VAL A 221 4.44 1.52 -7.06
C VAL A 221 3.46 1.03 -8.11
N SER A 222 2.14 1.11 -7.85
CA SER A 222 1.11 0.63 -8.78
C SER A 222 1.09 1.42 -10.09
N GLN A 223 1.43 2.71 -10.08
CA GLN A 223 1.55 3.55 -11.27
C GLN A 223 2.63 3.11 -12.26
N ASN A 224 3.60 2.30 -11.82
CA ASN A 224 4.67 1.79 -12.66
C ASN A 224 4.42 0.36 -13.16
N MET A 225 3.29 -0.24 -12.81
CA MET A 225 2.96 -1.60 -13.24
C MET A 225 2.37 -1.61 -14.63
N ILE A 226 2.83 -2.54 -15.45
CA ILE A 226 2.23 -2.79 -16.77
C ILE A 226 0.85 -3.43 -16.57
N PRO A 227 -0.17 -3.01 -17.34
CA PRO A 227 -1.47 -3.62 -17.30
C PRO A 227 -1.42 -5.13 -17.55
N ILE A 228 -2.22 -5.89 -16.79
CA ILE A 228 -2.17 -7.36 -16.87
C ILE A 228 -2.59 -7.87 -18.24
N GLU A 229 -3.50 -7.21 -18.94
CA GLU A 229 -3.91 -7.55 -20.32
C GLU A 229 -2.72 -7.54 -21.27
N VAL A 230 -1.85 -6.53 -21.16
CA VAL A 230 -0.63 -6.43 -21.97
C VAL A 230 0.31 -7.57 -21.63
N LEU A 231 0.51 -7.88 -20.34
CA LEU A 231 1.37 -9.00 -19.93
C LEU A 231 0.81 -10.35 -20.40
N GLN A 232 -0.50 -10.56 -20.29
CA GLN A 232 -1.17 -11.78 -20.71
C GLN A 232 -1.14 -11.95 -22.24
N SER A 233 -1.19 -10.85 -23.00
CA SER A 233 -1.05 -10.89 -24.47
C SER A 233 0.30 -11.48 -24.93
N ILE A 234 1.33 -11.37 -24.09
CA ILE A 234 2.67 -11.95 -24.33
C ILE A 234 2.95 -13.18 -23.44
N GLY A 235 1.93 -13.74 -22.78
CA GLY A 235 2.05 -14.96 -21.96
C GLY A 235 2.78 -14.79 -20.62
N LEU A 236 2.93 -13.55 -20.13
CA LEU A 236 3.58 -13.24 -18.86
C LEU A 236 2.57 -12.92 -17.75
N PHE A 237 2.97 -13.23 -16.52
CA PHE A 237 2.33 -12.69 -15.31
C PHE A 237 3.14 -11.53 -14.74
N ARG A 238 2.57 -10.81 -13.77
CA ARG A 238 3.25 -9.68 -13.11
C ARG A 238 4.57 -10.08 -12.44
N ASP A 239 4.65 -11.27 -11.86
CA ASP A 239 5.88 -11.76 -11.22
C ASP A 239 6.96 -12.13 -12.24
N ASP A 240 6.53 -12.67 -13.39
CA ASP A 240 7.41 -13.03 -14.49
C ASP A 240 8.04 -11.74 -15.07
N TYR A 241 7.22 -10.72 -15.32
CA TYR A 241 7.72 -9.40 -15.74
C TYR A 241 8.62 -8.72 -14.70
N THR A 242 8.40 -8.98 -13.41
CA THR A 242 9.24 -8.42 -12.35
C THR A 242 10.69 -8.93 -12.42
N VAL A 243 10.92 -10.19 -12.81
CA VAL A 243 12.29 -10.71 -12.99
C VAL A 243 12.91 -10.22 -14.29
N VAL A 244 12.13 -10.13 -15.37
CA VAL A 244 12.58 -9.58 -16.66
C VAL A 244 13.00 -8.11 -16.52
N SER A 245 12.09 -7.27 -16.00
CA SER A 245 12.36 -5.83 -15.83
C SER A 245 13.56 -5.55 -14.93
N LYS A 246 13.75 -6.34 -13.86
CA LYS A 246 14.95 -6.24 -13.02
C LYS A 246 16.21 -6.60 -13.80
N PHE A 247 16.18 -7.67 -14.58
CA PHE A 247 17.32 -8.06 -15.40
C PHE A 247 17.69 -6.95 -16.39
N THR A 248 16.74 -6.49 -17.20
CA THR A 248 16.97 -5.44 -18.22
C THR A 248 17.55 -4.17 -17.60
N ARG A 249 17.07 -3.78 -16.42
CA ARG A 249 17.60 -2.60 -15.73
C ARG A 249 19.02 -2.79 -15.21
N TYR A 250 19.35 -3.98 -14.68
CA TYR A 250 20.71 -4.27 -14.27
C TYR A 250 21.67 -4.32 -15.46
N ASP A 251 21.25 -4.97 -16.54
CA ASP A 251 22.02 -5.04 -17.78
C ASP A 251 22.32 -3.64 -18.35
N SER A 252 21.27 -2.82 -18.49
CA SER A 252 21.40 -1.42 -18.92
C SER A 252 22.33 -0.61 -18.00
N TRP A 253 22.22 -0.80 -16.68
CA TRP A 253 23.11 -0.14 -15.72
C TRP A 253 24.57 -0.57 -15.90
N MET A 254 24.86 -1.87 -16.07
CA MET A 254 26.24 -2.33 -16.28
C MET A 254 26.82 -1.79 -17.58
N ARG A 255 26.08 -1.88 -18.69
CA ARG A 255 26.50 -1.31 -19.98
C ARG A 255 26.78 0.19 -19.87
N SER A 256 25.92 0.93 -19.16
CA SER A 256 26.14 2.37 -18.92
C SER A 256 27.36 2.66 -18.05
N SER A 257 27.62 1.81 -17.05
CA SER A 257 28.77 1.95 -16.13
C SER A 257 30.10 1.65 -16.83
N GLN A 258 30.11 0.69 -17.74
CA GLN A 258 31.27 0.32 -18.55
C GLN A 258 31.57 1.39 -19.60
N ASN A 259 30.53 1.93 -20.25
CA ASN A 259 30.71 2.83 -21.37
C ASN A 259 31.01 4.29 -20.99
N GLN A 260 30.94 4.70 -19.70
CA GLN A 260 31.17 6.08 -19.20
C GLN A 260 30.40 7.24 -19.90
N ILE A 261 29.63 6.97 -20.95
CA ILE A 261 29.17 7.97 -21.95
C ILE A 261 27.86 8.68 -21.56
N SER A 262 27.14 8.25 -20.52
CA SER A 262 25.88 8.91 -20.17
C SER A 262 25.54 8.83 -18.68
N LYS A 263 26.03 9.82 -17.91
CA LYS A 263 25.45 10.14 -16.60
C LYS A 263 24.05 10.72 -16.82
N ALA A 264 23.05 9.85 -16.96
CA ALA A 264 21.64 10.26 -16.97
C ALA A 264 21.35 11.10 -15.72
N ALA A 265 20.59 12.19 -15.88
CA ALA A 265 20.27 13.12 -14.79
C ALA A 265 19.67 12.36 -13.58
N PRO A 266 20.03 12.72 -12.34
CA PRO A 266 19.50 12.06 -11.17
C PRO A 266 18.00 12.29 -11.06
N ILE A 267 17.23 11.20 -11.05
CA ILE A 267 15.79 11.26 -10.78
C ILE A 267 15.63 11.32 -9.26
N PRO A 268 15.04 12.38 -8.69
CA PRO A 268 14.88 12.48 -7.24
C PRO A 268 13.77 11.54 -6.75
N LEU A 269 13.94 11.02 -5.53
CA LEU A 269 12.92 10.22 -4.83
C LEU A 269 11.66 11.05 -4.57
N PHE A 270 11.83 12.30 -4.16
CA PHE A 270 10.75 13.23 -3.87
C PHE A 270 10.53 14.20 -5.02
N ARG A 271 9.27 14.47 -5.33
CA ARG A 271 8.87 15.58 -6.20
C ARG A 271 9.02 16.90 -5.44
N ASN A 272 9.25 17.97 -6.19
CA ASN A 272 9.28 19.31 -5.61
C ASN A 272 7.90 19.69 -5.04
N LEU A 273 7.90 20.27 -3.84
CA LEU A 273 6.68 20.78 -3.22
C LEU A 273 6.23 22.06 -3.92
N SER A 274 4.94 22.17 -4.23
CA SER A 274 4.38 23.39 -4.77
C SER A 274 4.30 24.47 -3.68
N ARG A 275 4.49 25.74 -4.06
CA ARG A 275 4.37 26.88 -3.15
C ARG A 275 3.01 26.91 -2.44
N GLY A 276 1.95 26.53 -3.14
CA GLY A 276 0.60 26.42 -2.58
C GLY A 276 0.49 25.38 -1.46
N LYS A 277 1.09 24.19 -1.63
CA LYS A 277 1.12 23.17 -0.56
C LYS A 277 1.85 23.70 0.68
N ILE A 278 3.01 24.32 0.49
CA ILE A 278 3.80 24.89 1.59
C ILE A 278 2.99 25.95 2.34
N ALA A 279 2.35 26.88 1.62
CA ALA A 279 1.53 27.93 2.22
C ALA A 279 0.36 27.36 3.05
N VAL A 280 -0.38 26.39 2.49
CA VAL A 280 -1.48 25.71 3.21
C VAL A 280 -0.98 25.00 4.45
N SER A 281 0.16 24.30 4.36
CA SER A 281 0.77 23.60 5.50
C SER A 281 1.24 24.54 6.60
N VAL A 282 1.79 25.71 6.26
CA VAL A 282 2.14 26.74 7.24
C VAL A 282 0.88 27.22 8.00
N LEU A 283 -0.23 27.46 7.30
CA LEU A 283 -1.50 27.82 7.93
C LEU A 283 -2.03 26.72 8.85
N LEU A 284 -1.98 25.46 8.41
CA LEU A 284 -2.44 24.30 9.17
C LEU A 284 -1.61 24.02 10.43
N VAL A 285 -0.39 24.56 10.53
CA VAL A 285 0.44 24.47 11.74
C VAL A 285 0.29 25.73 12.61
N ALA A 286 0.21 26.91 11.99
CA ALA A 286 0.08 28.18 12.71
C ALA A 286 -1.25 28.27 13.46
N ALA A 287 -2.37 27.86 12.84
CA ALA A 287 -3.69 27.95 13.47
C ALA A 287 -3.80 27.12 14.78
N PRO A 288 -3.39 25.83 14.81
CA PRO A 288 -3.28 25.08 16.07
C PRO A 288 -2.41 25.74 17.12
N ALA A 289 -1.27 26.33 16.75
CA ALA A 289 -0.38 26.97 17.71
C ALA A 289 -1.04 28.18 18.40
N VAL A 290 -1.80 28.97 17.63
CA VAL A 290 -2.60 30.09 18.17
C VAL A 290 -3.72 29.56 19.06
N LEU A 291 -4.47 28.55 18.60
CA LEU A 291 -5.56 27.94 19.38
C LEU A 291 -5.05 27.31 20.68
N TYR A 292 -3.90 26.65 20.65
CA TYR A 292 -3.25 26.10 21.84
C TYR A 292 -2.82 27.20 22.81
N SER A 293 -2.29 28.32 22.29
CA SER A 293 -1.90 29.46 23.12
C SER A 293 -3.12 30.08 23.83
N ILE A 294 -4.24 30.22 23.12
CA ILE A 294 -5.52 30.67 23.69
C ILE A 294 -6.02 29.67 24.74
N TYR A 295 -5.94 28.38 24.45
CA TYR A 295 -6.33 27.31 25.39
C TYR A 295 -5.50 27.33 26.68
N ARG A 296 -4.18 27.54 26.57
CA ARG A 296 -3.30 27.67 27.74
C ARG A 296 -3.62 28.89 28.59
N MET A 297 -4.10 29.96 27.98
CA MET A 297 -4.45 31.20 28.68
C MET A 297 -5.85 31.15 29.32
N PHE A 298 -6.80 30.43 28.72
CA PHE A 298 -8.18 30.34 29.19
C PHE A 298 -8.77 28.92 29.09
N PRO A 299 -8.24 27.95 29.87
CA PRO A 299 -8.67 26.54 29.74
C PRO A 299 -10.15 26.36 30.05
N GLU A 300 -10.69 27.07 31.06
CA GLU A 300 -12.08 26.95 31.50
C GLU A 300 -13.10 27.61 30.56
N ARG A 301 -12.66 28.54 29.69
CA ARG A 301 -13.59 29.28 28.81
C ARG A 301 -13.95 28.52 27.54
N ILE A 302 -13.11 27.59 27.11
CA ILE A 302 -13.28 26.88 25.84
C ILE A 302 -14.46 25.89 25.89
N PRO A 303 -14.61 25.04 26.92
CA PRO A 303 -15.79 24.20 27.08
C PRO A 303 -17.09 25.01 27.11
N VAL A 304 -17.07 26.19 27.74
CA VAL A 304 -18.24 27.08 27.82
C VAL A 304 -18.58 27.69 26.45
N LEU A 305 -17.58 28.14 25.69
CA LEU A 305 -17.78 28.77 24.36
C LEU A 305 -18.18 27.77 23.27
N LEU A 306 -17.73 26.52 23.36
CA LEU A 306 -17.99 25.46 22.38
C LEU A 306 -19.08 24.48 22.84
N GLY A 307 -19.96 24.89 23.75
CA GLY A 307 -21.15 24.13 24.11
C GLY A 307 -20.85 22.76 24.75
N GLY A 308 -19.88 22.71 25.67
CA GLY A 308 -19.57 21.51 26.46
C GLY A 308 -18.54 20.56 25.84
N ILE A 309 -17.77 20.98 24.83
CA ILE A 309 -16.69 20.15 24.26
C ILE A 309 -15.74 19.65 25.34
N ARG A 310 -15.41 18.35 25.32
CA ARG A 310 -14.42 17.78 26.23
C ARG A 310 -13.01 18.21 25.82
N THR A 311 -12.11 18.30 26.79
CA THR A 311 -10.71 18.67 26.53
C THR A 311 -10.04 17.75 25.50
N SER A 312 -10.29 16.44 25.56
CA SER A 312 -9.74 15.47 24.60
C SER A 312 -10.25 15.72 23.17
N GLU A 313 -11.53 16.07 23.01
CA GLU A 313 -12.14 16.40 21.72
C GLU A 313 -11.60 17.70 21.14
N PHE A 314 -11.43 18.72 21.99
CA PHE A 314 -10.84 19.98 21.57
C PHE A 314 -9.41 19.78 21.05
N ILE A 315 -8.57 19.07 21.82
CA ILE A 315 -7.20 18.74 21.43
C ILE A 315 -7.21 17.92 20.13
N GLY A 316 -8.07 16.91 20.04
CA GLY A 316 -8.23 16.07 18.86
C GLY A 316 -8.58 16.85 17.59
N LEU A 317 -9.62 17.69 17.65
CA LEU A 317 -10.19 18.38 16.50
C LEU A 317 -9.42 19.64 16.09
N PHE A 318 -8.91 20.41 17.05
CA PHE A 318 -8.37 21.74 16.78
C PHE A 318 -6.84 21.80 16.83
N LEU A 319 -6.19 20.81 17.44
CA LEU A 319 -4.73 20.76 17.49
C LEU A 319 -4.18 19.62 16.65
N ILE A 320 -4.66 18.40 16.91
CA ILE A 320 -4.15 17.18 16.31
C ILE A 320 -4.60 17.06 14.84
N TYR A 321 -5.89 17.27 14.58
CA TYR A 321 -6.45 17.10 13.25
C TYR A 321 -5.86 18.06 12.18
N PRO A 322 -5.63 19.35 12.44
CA PRO A 322 -4.97 20.21 11.45
C PRO A 322 -3.51 19.83 11.18
N ILE A 323 -2.77 19.33 12.18
CA ILE A 323 -1.44 18.75 11.99
C ILE A 323 -1.52 17.53 11.07
N TRP A 324 -2.52 16.68 11.26
CA TRP A 324 -2.79 15.55 10.38
C TRP A 324 -3.08 16.00 8.93
N LEU A 325 -3.93 17.01 8.75
CA LEU A 325 -4.19 17.62 7.43
C LEU A 325 -2.92 18.20 6.79
N CYS A 326 -2.00 18.74 7.60
CA CYS A 326 -0.70 19.21 7.13
C CYS A 326 0.14 18.05 6.57
N VAL A 327 0.22 16.93 7.29
CA VAL A 327 0.89 15.71 6.81
C VAL A 327 0.28 15.24 5.48
N LEU A 328 -1.05 15.13 5.40
CA LEU A 328 -1.74 14.78 4.17
C LEU A 328 -1.37 15.72 3.02
N THR A 329 -1.41 17.02 3.24
CA THR A 329 -1.17 18.02 2.19
C THR A 329 0.28 18.01 1.67
N LEU A 330 1.26 17.86 2.58
CA LEU A 330 2.68 17.83 2.23
C LEU A 330 3.06 16.54 1.51
N PHE A 331 2.68 15.40 2.07
CA PHE A 331 3.19 14.10 1.64
C PHE A 331 2.37 13.49 0.50
N ARG A 332 1.16 14.01 0.21
CA ARG A 332 0.36 13.55 -0.93
C ARG A 332 1.11 13.77 -2.24
N GLY A 333 1.41 12.69 -2.95
CA GLY A 333 1.99 12.68 -4.28
C GLY A 333 3.46 13.09 -4.25
N ILE A 334 4.09 13.08 -3.07
CA ILE A 334 5.47 13.50 -2.88
C ILE A 334 6.44 12.49 -3.48
N LEU A 335 6.10 11.19 -3.45
CA LEU A 335 6.95 10.16 -4.03
C LEU A 335 6.92 10.26 -5.55
N ASN A 336 8.09 10.17 -6.18
CA ASN A 336 8.23 10.21 -7.62
C ASN A 336 8.15 8.79 -8.21
N PRO A 337 7.10 8.42 -8.96
CA PRO A 337 6.97 7.08 -9.53
C PRO A 337 8.14 6.72 -10.46
N LYS A 338 8.69 7.71 -11.20
CA LYS A 338 9.82 7.49 -12.10
C LYS A 338 11.06 6.99 -11.35
N PHE A 339 11.25 7.40 -10.09
CA PHE A 339 12.34 6.91 -9.26
C PHE A 339 12.26 5.38 -9.07
N PHE A 340 11.07 4.85 -8.80
CA PHE A 340 10.85 3.42 -8.58
C PHE A 340 10.99 2.60 -9.86
N ARG A 341 10.61 3.20 -11.00
CA ARG A 341 10.79 2.59 -12.32
C ARG A 341 12.26 2.49 -12.73
N GLU A 342 13.04 3.55 -12.53
CA GLU A 342 14.35 3.68 -13.17
C GLU A 342 15.52 3.45 -12.19
N ARG A 343 15.43 3.93 -10.94
CA ARG A 343 16.60 4.08 -10.05
C ARG A 343 16.67 3.15 -8.85
N VAL A 344 15.63 2.40 -8.52
CA VAL A 344 15.76 1.34 -7.49
C VAL A 344 16.56 0.17 -8.08
N LEU A 345 17.87 0.35 -8.23
CA LEU A 345 18.80 -0.69 -8.63
C LEU A 345 19.78 -0.87 -7.49
N ARG A 346 19.55 -1.92 -6.70
CA ARG A 346 20.54 -2.33 -5.70
C ARG A 346 21.59 -3.15 -6.45
N ILE A 347 22.89 -2.82 -6.38
CA ILE A 347 24.01 -3.55 -7.03
C ILE A 347 23.69 -5.04 -7.22
N PRO A 348 23.60 -5.60 -8.43
CA PRO A 348 23.13 -6.96 -8.61
C PRO A 348 24.05 -7.97 -7.90
N LEU A 349 23.46 -9.03 -7.36
CA LEU A 349 24.22 -10.20 -6.96
C LEU A 349 24.37 -11.06 -8.22
N PHE A 350 25.60 -11.24 -8.70
CA PHE A 350 25.86 -12.13 -9.83
C PHE A 350 25.64 -13.57 -9.38
N ILE A 351 24.71 -14.25 -10.05
CA ILE A 351 24.42 -15.65 -9.81
C ILE A 351 24.73 -16.35 -11.12
N ALA A 352 25.77 -17.19 -11.13
CA ALA A 352 26.03 -18.03 -12.28
C ALA A 352 25.03 -19.19 -12.28
N VAL A 353 24.56 -19.54 -13.47
CA VAL A 353 23.52 -20.55 -13.67
C VAL A 353 23.97 -21.50 -14.77
N SER A 354 23.99 -22.80 -14.47
CA SER A 354 24.03 -23.83 -15.52
C SER A 354 22.63 -24.41 -15.69
N ILE A 355 22.16 -24.48 -16.93
CA ILE A 355 20.84 -24.98 -17.31
C ILE A 355 21.04 -26.18 -18.23
N VAL A 356 20.56 -27.35 -17.82
CA VAL A 356 20.65 -28.59 -18.59
C VAL A 356 19.26 -28.96 -19.11
N GLN A 357 19.15 -29.09 -20.43
CA GLN A 357 17.96 -29.57 -21.13
C GLN A 357 18.36 -30.68 -22.11
N GLU A 358 17.87 -31.91 -21.85
CA GLU A 358 18.26 -33.10 -22.61
C GLU A 358 19.80 -33.27 -22.60
N GLU A 359 20.46 -33.21 -23.76
CA GLU A 359 21.92 -33.30 -23.91
C GLU A 359 22.61 -31.92 -24.01
N ARG A 360 21.87 -30.82 -23.91
CA ARG A 360 22.41 -29.47 -24.04
C ARG A 360 22.60 -28.83 -22.67
N GLU A 361 23.77 -28.25 -22.47
CA GLU A 361 24.10 -27.44 -21.30
C GLU A 361 24.31 -25.98 -21.71
N TYR A 362 23.62 -25.08 -21.02
CA TYR A 362 23.70 -23.64 -21.22
C TYR A 362 24.28 -22.99 -19.97
N HIS A 363 25.41 -22.31 -20.11
CA HIS A 363 26.00 -21.51 -19.05
C HIS A 363 25.59 -20.06 -19.20
N SER A 364 25.01 -19.50 -18.15
CA SER A 364 24.47 -18.15 -18.15
C SER A 364 24.51 -17.56 -16.75
N LEU A 365 23.78 -16.47 -16.56
CA LEU A 365 23.74 -15.67 -15.35
C LEU A 365 22.33 -15.18 -15.07
N ALA A 366 22.02 -15.04 -13.78
CA ALA A 366 20.79 -14.43 -13.31
C ALA A 366 21.11 -13.29 -12.34
N TYR A 367 20.56 -12.10 -12.59
CA TYR A 367 20.72 -10.97 -11.66
C TYR A 367 19.68 -10.98 -10.52
N SER A 368 18.57 -11.71 -10.70
CA SER A 368 17.48 -11.75 -9.74
C SER A 368 16.78 -13.10 -9.72
N LEU A 369 16.62 -13.64 -8.51
CA LEU A 369 15.73 -14.77 -8.22
C LEU A 369 14.49 -14.24 -7.50
N SER A 370 13.32 -14.61 -8.00
CA SER A 370 12.06 -14.50 -7.23
C SER A 370 11.78 -15.83 -6.52
N GLY A 371 10.79 -15.85 -5.63
CA GLY A 371 10.32 -17.11 -5.05
C GLY A 371 9.70 -18.08 -6.08
N LYS A 372 9.35 -17.57 -7.27
CA LYS A 372 8.66 -18.34 -8.32
C LYS A 372 9.56 -18.75 -9.48
N GLY A 373 10.62 -18.01 -9.72
CA GLY A 373 11.39 -18.14 -10.94
C GLY A 373 12.46 -17.08 -11.11
N PHE A 374 13.10 -17.11 -12.26
CA PHE A 374 14.20 -16.22 -12.62
C PHE A 374 14.20 -15.95 -14.12
N TYR A 375 14.97 -14.95 -14.53
CA TYR A 375 15.24 -14.66 -15.93
C TYR A 375 16.74 -14.83 -16.18
N SER A 376 17.10 -15.43 -17.32
CA SER A 376 18.48 -15.68 -17.73
C SER A 376 18.59 -15.48 -19.25
N PRO A 377 19.65 -14.83 -19.74
CA PRO A 377 20.00 -14.84 -21.16
C PRO A 377 20.25 -16.27 -21.62
N ILE A 378 19.71 -16.66 -22.77
CA ILE A 378 19.89 -18.00 -23.31
C ILE A 378 19.60 -18.01 -24.79
N GLU A 379 20.30 -18.88 -25.52
CA GLU A 379 20.17 -19.03 -26.95
C GLU A 379 18.74 -19.43 -27.37
N LYS A 380 18.39 -19.08 -28.62
CA LYS A 380 17.05 -19.30 -29.21
C LYS A 380 16.63 -20.77 -29.27
N THR A 381 17.57 -21.70 -29.13
CA THR A 381 17.34 -23.15 -29.31
C THR A 381 16.67 -23.83 -28.11
N LEU A 382 16.39 -23.10 -27.02
CA LEU A 382 15.72 -23.63 -25.84
C LEU A 382 14.26 -24.01 -26.14
N LYS A 383 13.87 -25.24 -25.79
CA LYS A 383 12.47 -25.68 -25.90
C LYS A 383 11.67 -25.16 -24.69
N ILE A 384 10.59 -24.40 -24.93
CA ILE A 384 9.67 -23.93 -23.89
C ILE A 384 8.83 -25.12 -23.37
N ARG A 385 8.42 -25.08 -22.09
CA ARG A 385 7.56 -26.05 -21.39
C ARG A 385 8.24 -27.37 -21.00
N ASP A 386 9.36 -27.71 -21.61
CA ASP A 386 10.15 -28.86 -21.21
C ASP A 386 10.89 -28.59 -19.90
N ARG A 387 10.91 -29.58 -19.01
CA ARG A 387 11.59 -29.45 -17.73
C ARG A 387 13.10 -29.34 -17.93
N VAL A 388 13.71 -28.43 -17.20
CA VAL A 388 15.16 -28.22 -17.19
C VAL A 388 15.69 -28.38 -15.77
N TYR A 389 16.91 -28.90 -15.65
CA TYR A 389 17.65 -28.92 -14.40
C TYR A 389 18.57 -27.72 -14.34
N VAL A 390 18.52 -27.01 -13.23
CA VAL A 390 19.26 -25.77 -13.04
C VAL A 390 20.18 -25.90 -11.84
N THR A 391 21.44 -25.55 -12.03
CA THR A 391 22.43 -25.47 -10.96
C THR A 391 22.81 -24.01 -10.77
N PHE A 392 22.65 -23.49 -9.55
CA PHE A 392 22.99 -22.11 -9.21
C PHE A 392 24.28 -22.06 -8.39
N TYR A 393 25.15 -21.11 -8.73
CA TYR A 393 26.35 -20.80 -7.96
C TYR A 393 26.22 -19.40 -7.38
N VAL A 394 26.13 -19.32 -6.05
CA VAL A 394 25.91 -18.05 -5.32
C VAL A 394 26.96 -17.90 -4.23
N ALA A 395 27.85 -16.92 -4.41
CA ALA A 395 28.89 -16.57 -3.43
C ALA A 395 29.72 -17.79 -2.97
N GLY A 396 30.20 -18.59 -3.93
CA GLY A 396 31.04 -19.77 -3.68
C GLY A 396 30.28 -21.02 -3.23
N LYS A 397 28.94 -20.98 -3.13
CA LYS A 397 28.12 -22.14 -2.80
C LYS A 397 27.29 -22.60 -3.99
N GLU A 398 27.31 -23.91 -4.23
CA GLU A 398 26.55 -24.58 -5.27
C GLU A 398 25.17 -25.05 -4.77
N PHE A 399 24.17 -24.94 -5.64
CA PHE A 399 22.81 -25.44 -5.44
C PHE A 399 22.37 -26.20 -6.69
N PRO A 400 22.66 -27.51 -6.77
CA PRO A 400 22.39 -28.31 -7.96
C PRO A 400 20.96 -28.86 -8.00
N ASN A 401 20.58 -29.38 -9.17
CA ASN A 401 19.36 -30.18 -9.40
C ASN A 401 18.05 -29.45 -9.07
N ILE A 402 17.99 -28.13 -9.31
CA ILE A 402 16.74 -27.36 -9.15
C ILE A 402 15.91 -27.49 -10.43
N LEU A 403 14.74 -28.09 -10.32
CA LEU A 403 13.84 -28.28 -11.44
C LEU A 403 13.10 -26.98 -11.78
N ALA A 404 13.21 -26.53 -13.02
CA ALA A 404 12.51 -25.37 -13.55
C ALA A 404 11.86 -25.67 -14.91
N ILE A 405 10.97 -24.78 -15.34
CA ILE A 405 10.28 -24.85 -16.62
C ILE A 405 10.43 -23.48 -17.31
N PRO A 406 11.05 -23.39 -18.50
CA PRO A 406 11.01 -22.19 -19.31
C PRO A 406 9.58 -21.96 -19.80
N VAL A 407 9.04 -20.77 -19.55
CA VAL A 407 7.64 -20.42 -19.86
C VAL A 407 7.51 -19.31 -20.90
N TRP A 408 8.59 -18.58 -21.16
CA TRP A 408 8.59 -17.46 -22.08
C TRP A 408 10.00 -17.20 -22.62
N LEU A 409 10.09 -16.85 -23.90
CA LEU A 409 11.33 -16.47 -24.58
C LEU A 409 11.23 -15.02 -25.04
N ASN A 410 12.25 -14.24 -24.73
CA ASN A 410 12.51 -12.91 -25.25
C ASN A 410 13.42 -13.05 -26.46
N VAL A 411 12.86 -12.95 -27.66
CA VAL A 411 13.64 -13.02 -28.91
C VAL A 411 13.15 -11.89 -29.80
N ARG A 412 14.09 -11.21 -30.48
CA ARG A 412 13.79 -10.25 -31.53
C ARG A 412 14.39 -10.79 -32.82
N GLU A 413 13.54 -11.20 -33.75
CA GLU A 413 14.02 -11.78 -35.02
C GLU A 413 14.63 -10.70 -35.93
N ASP A 414 14.18 -9.46 -35.78
CA ASP A 414 14.59 -8.31 -36.59
C ASP A 414 15.90 -7.65 -36.12
N ASP A 415 16.46 -8.08 -34.98
CA ASP A 415 17.66 -7.49 -34.36
C ASP A 415 18.69 -8.60 -34.04
N PRO A 416 19.67 -8.83 -34.94
CA PRO A 416 20.68 -9.87 -34.76
C PRO A 416 21.60 -9.65 -33.55
N GLU A 417 21.72 -8.41 -33.06
CA GLU A 417 22.53 -8.07 -31.89
C GLU A 417 21.76 -8.22 -30.57
N PHE A 418 20.46 -8.49 -30.63
CA PHE A 418 19.64 -8.65 -29.44
C PHE A 418 19.97 -9.96 -28.73
N GLU A 419 20.42 -9.86 -27.48
CA GLU A 419 20.70 -11.02 -26.63
C GLU A 419 19.38 -11.68 -26.18
N PRO A 420 19.07 -12.90 -26.65
CA PRO A 420 17.84 -13.57 -26.28
C PRO A 420 17.90 -14.03 -24.82
N GLY A 421 16.73 -14.23 -24.21
CA GLY A 421 16.66 -14.77 -22.85
C GLY A 421 15.31 -15.36 -22.50
N ALA A 422 15.25 -16.12 -21.42
CA ALA A 422 14.05 -16.85 -21.04
C ALA A 422 13.62 -16.60 -19.59
N VAL A 423 12.31 -16.64 -19.35
CA VAL A 423 11.76 -16.74 -17.99
C VAL A 423 11.60 -18.21 -17.63
N PHE A 424 12.17 -18.58 -16.49
CA PHE A 424 12.08 -19.92 -15.91
C PHE A 424 11.28 -19.89 -14.62
N ILE A 425 10.36 -20.83 -14.47
CA ILE A 425 9.54 -21.01 -13.26
C ILE A 425 9.99 -22.26 -12.52
N PHE A 426 10.24 -22.12 -11.22
CA PHE A 426 10.58 -23.26 -10.38
C PHE A 426 9.38 -24.19 -10.19
N VAL A 427 9.61 -25.50 -10.32
CA VAL A 427 8.56 -26.49 -10.02
C VAL A 427 8.27 -26.54 -8.52
N LYS A 428 9.31 -26.37 -7.69
CA LYS A 428 9.19 -26.16 -6.24
C LYS A 428 10.10 -25.01 -5.84
N PRO A 429 9.66 -24.07 -4.99
CA PRO A 429 10.51 -22.96 -4.54
C PRO A 429 11.80 -23.49 -3.89
N PRO A 430 13.01 -23.10 -4.39
CA PRO A 430 14.27 -23.59 -3.85
C PRO A 430 14.64 -22.83 -2.57
N TRP A 431 13.94 -23.10 -1.47
CA TRP A 431 14.07 -22.33 -0.22
C TRP A 431 15.51 -22.23 0.30
N LYS A 432 16.32 -23.31 0.20
CA LYS A 432 17.73 -23.29 0.59
C LYS A 432 18.54 -22.23 -0.18
N LEU A 433 18.33 -22.14 -1.49
CA LEU A 433 18.95 -21.14 -2.36
C LEU A 433 18.44 -19.73 -2.04
N LEU A 434 17.12 -19.57 -1.88
CA LEU A 434 16.49 -18.28 -1.60
C LEU A 434 16.93 -17.70 -0.25
N ILE A 435 16.97 -18.52 0.80
CA ILE A 435 17.44 -18.13 2.14
C ILE A 435 18.93 -17.79 2.10
N TRP A 436 19.76 -18.62 1.46
CA TRP A 436 21.19 -18.35 1.33
C TRP A 436 21.44 -17.03 0.61
N ARG A 437 20.80 -16.82 -0.54
CA ARG A 437 20.86 -15.57 -1.30
C ARG A 437 20.46 -14.38 -0.43
N PHE A 438 19.38 -14.50 0.34
CA PHE A 438 18.93 -13.45 1.23
C PHE A 438 19.99 -13.12 2.29
N SER A 439 20.59 -14.13 2.94
CA SER A 439 21.64 -13.93 3.93
C SER A 439 22.89 -13.27 3.35
N VAL A 440 23.36 -13.72 2.17
CA VAL A 440 24.48 -13.09 1.44
C VAL A 440 24.15 -11.62 1.15
N ARG A 441 22.92 -11.36 0.70
CA ARG A 441 22.49 -10.01 0.37
C ARG A 441 22.40 -9.10 1.60
N ALA A 442 21.83 -9.60 2.69
CA ALA A 442 21.71 -8.86 3.94
C ALA A 442 23.11 -8.50 4.48
N LYS A 443 24.06 -9.44 4.44
CA LYS A 443 25.46 -9.20 4.81
C LYS A 443 26.10 -8.10 3.96
N GLN A 444 25.93 -8.17 2.63
CA GLN A 444 26.46 -7.15 1.72
C GLN A 444 25.85 -5.77 1.98
N GLN A 445 24.54 -5.69 2.21
CA GLN A 445 23.86 -4.43 2.51
C GLN A 445 24.31 -3.84 3.85
N LEU A 446 24.49 -4.68 4.87
CA LEU A 446 25.02 -4.25 6.15
C LEU A 446 26.46 -3.71 6.02
N GLN A 447 27.31 -4.40 5.27
CA GLN A 447 28.68 -3.94 5.00
C GLN A 447 28.70 -2.61 4.24
N ASN A 448 27.86 -2.45 3.22
CA ASN A 448 27.74 -1.20 2.48
C ASN A 448 27.25 -0.06 3.38
N LEU A 449 26.28 -0.34 4.25
CA LEU A 449 25.78 0.64 5.22
C LEU A 449 26.88 1.08 6.19
N ILE A 450 27.62 0.12 6.78
CA ILE A 450 28.74 0.42 7.68
C ILE A 450 29.81 1.25 6.95
N HIS A 451 30.14 0.90 5.71
CA HIS A 451 31.13 1.62 4.92
C HIS A 451 30.70 3.06 4.61
N GLN A 452 29.42 3.28 4.29
CA GLN A 452 28.85 4.61 4.07
C GLN A 452 28.86 5.46 5.35
N ILE A 453 28.57 4.86 6.51
CA ILE A 453 28.65 5.55 7.80
C ILE A 453 30.10 5.93 8.13
N ALA A 454 31.06 5.05 7.83
CA ALA A 454 32.48 5.29 8.07
C ALA A 454 33.10 6.30 7.09
N HIS A 455 32.58 6.42 5.86
CA HIS A 455 33.11 7.31 4.82
C HIS A 455 31.99 8.13 4.17
N PRO A 456 31.46 9.16 4.86
CA PRO A 456 30.42 10.02 4.31
C PRO A 456 30.98 10.86 3.16
N GLY A 457 30.84 10.38 1.92
CA GLY A 457 31.30 11.08 0.71
C GLY A 457 31.62 10.19 -0.50
N SER A 458 31.75 8.87 -0.34
CA SER A 458 32.00 7.98 -1.49
C SER A 458 30.71 7.75 -2.29
N ALA A 459 30.52 8.50 -3.37
CA ALA A 459 29.34 8.45 -4.24
C ALA A 459 29.18 7.16 -5.08
N HIS A 460 29.96 6.11 -4.81
CA HIS A 460 30.06 4.94 -5.70
C HIS A 460 29.09 3.78 -5.41
N SER A 461 28.11 3.95 -4.52
CA SER A 461 27.14 2.88 -4.25
C SER A 461 25.77 3.41 -3.83
N VAL A 462 25.01 3.95 -4.78
CA VAL A 462 23.54 4.02 -4.69
C VAL A 462 22.95 2.91 -5.54
#